data_AF-A0A355IUI0-F1
#
_entry.id   AF-A0A355IUI0-F1
#
_cell.length_a   1.000
_cell.length_b   1.000
_cell.length_c   1.000
_cell.angle_alpha   90.00
_cell.angle_beta   90.00
_cell.angle_gamma   90.00
#
_symmetry.space_group_name_H-M   'P 1'
#
loop_
_entity.id
_entity.type
_entity.pdbx_description
1 polymer ?
#
loop_
_entity_poly.entity_id
_entity_poly.type
_entity_poly.pdbx_seq_one_letter_code
_entity_poly.pdbx_strand_id
1 'polypeptide(L)'
;MKKQNRGNIFAPSLLCVNKMMNYLTQNIKYLRKLEKLTQQQFADHLQIKRSLIGAYEEGRAKPPIAVMQKMVDHFNISIDELINSDMEANPISGHEKKQKELQILPIVVDDNNRELIPIVPVKASAGYLNGLSDPEFIGKLPRFSMPVPELSSERTYRVFQIKGDSMLPVPPGAYIFCEFVAGLGDLKNGQTYILITRNEGLVYKRVYLNDENHLLLVSDNKEYSPYNVAVEMICEIWKARGVLSFLAD
;
A
#
# COMPACT_ATOMS: atom_id res chain seq x y z
N MET A 1 -40.86 50.39 -17.21
CA MET A 1 -40.56 49.08 -16.56
C MET A 1 -40.32 48.05 -17.68
N LYS A 2 -39.06 47.78 -18.04
CA LYS A 2 -38.29 46.55 -17.77
C LYS A 2 -38.95 45.23 -18.22
N LYS A 3 -38.38 44.60 -19.27
CA LYS A 3 -37.84 43.21 -19.36
C LYS A 3 -37.70 42.84 -20.86
N GLN A 4 -36.50 42.77 -21.46
CA GLN A 4 -35.53 41.64 -21.48
C GLN A 4 -36.14 40.27 -21.82
N ASN A 5 -35.83 39.71 -23.01
CA ASN A 5 -34.88 38.59 -23.20
C ASN A 5 -34.87 38.13 -24.68
N ARG A 6 -33.72 38.22 -25.38
CA ARG A 6 -32.81 37.12 -25.81
C ARG A 6 -33.47 36.17 -26.84
N GLY A 7 -33.09 36.16 -28.11
CA GLY A 7 -31.73 36.17 -28.65
C GLY A 7 -31.27 34.72 -28.82
N ASN A 8 -31.76 34.04 -29.86
CA ASN A 8 -31.35 32.67 -30.20
C ASN A 8 -30.28 32.77 -31.30
N ILE A 9 -29.01 32.80 -30.88
CA ILE A 9 -27.85 32.67 -31.75
C ILE A 9 -27.33 31.26 -31.54
N PHE A 10 -27.65 30.34 -32.46
CA PHE A 10 -26.94 29.08 -32.56
C PHE A 10 -25.57 29.36 -33.19
N ALA A 11 -24.55 29.52 -32.35
CA ALA A 11 -23.17 29.39 -32.77
C ALA A 11 -22.84 27.88 -32.90
N PRO A 12 -22.24 27.41 -34.00
CA PRO A 12 -21.73 26.05 -34.06
C PRO A 12 -20.56 25.94 -33.09
N SER A 13 -20.70 25.06 -32.10
CA SER A 13 -19.64 24.69 -31.16
C SER A 13 -18.40 24.24 -31.92
N LEU A 14 -17.31 25.00 -31.80
CA LEU A 14 -15.97 24.53 -32.13
C LEU A 14 -15.71 23.24 -31.34
N LEU A 15 -15.68 22.10 -32.03
CA LEU A 15 -14.95 20.93 -31.57
C LEU A 15 -13.46 21.31 -31.57
N CYS A 16 -12.97 21.79 -30.43
CA CYS A 16 -11.56 21.80 -30.12
C CYS A 16 -11.15 20.32 -30.00
N VAL A 17 -10.57 19.76 -31.07
CA VAL A 17 -9.81 18.53 -30.94
C VAL A 17 -8.59 18.91 -30.11
N ASN A 18 -8.65 18.68 -28.80
CA ASN A 18 -7.49 18.78 -27.93
C ASN A 18 -6.39 17.93 -28.57
N LYS A 19 -5.36 18.59 -29.11
CA LYS A 19 -4.18 17.96 -29.67
C LYS A 19 -3.52 17.20 -28.52
N MET A 20 -3.72 15.88 -28.44
CA MET A 20 -3.02 15.02 -27.49
C MET A 20 -1.52 15.23 -27.68
N MET A 21 -0.86 15.88 -26.73
CA MET A 21 0.58 16.08 -26.72
C MET A 21 1.24 14.76 -26.30
N ASN A 22 2.13 14.25 -27.14
CA ASN A 22 2.84 12.99 -26.90
C ASN A 22 4.25 13.31 -26.41
N TYR A 23 4.53 12.92 -25.17
CA TYR A 23 5.77 13.17 -24.44
C TYR A 23 6.71 11.97 -24.40
N LEU A 24 6.35 10.86 -25.07
CA LEU A 24 7.05 9.57 -24.99
C LEU A 24 8.57 9.69 -25.21
N THR A 25 8.98 10.38 -26.28
CA THR A 25 10.40 10.58 -26.61
C THR A 25 11.16 11.32 -25.51
N GLN A 26 10.56 12.39 -24.98
CA GLN A 26 11.15 13.21 -23.93
C GLN A 26 11.22 12.45 -22.61
N ASN A 27 10.13 11.75 -22.26
CA ASN A 27 10.02 10.97 -21.03
C ASN A 27 11.03 9.81 -21.00
N ILE A 28 11.23 9.08 -22.09
CA ILE A 28 12.24 8.01 -22.15
C ILE A 28 13.64 8.56 -21.83
N LYS A 29 14.00 9.70 -22.42
CA LYS A 29 15.28 10.36 -22.20
C LYS A 29 15.41 10.90 -20.78
N TYR A 30 14.33 11.47 -20.24
CA TYR A 30 14.25 11.97 -18.88
C TYR A 30 14.44 10.84 -17.86
N LEU A 31 13.66 9.76 -17.96
CA LEU A 31 13.71 8.61 -17.06
C LEU A 31 15.10 7.96 -17.04
N ARG A 32 15.74 7.79 -18.20
CA ARG A 32 17.13 7.29 -18.24
C ARG A 32 18.10 8.20 -17.50
N LYS A 33 17.97 9.52 -17.67
CA LYS A 33 18.86 10.50 -17.03
C LYS A 33 18.60 10.59 -15.52
N LEU A 34 17.36 10.40 -15.08
CA LEU A 34 16.96 10.37 -13.67
C LEU A 34 17.78 9.33 -12.89
N GLU A 35 17.92 8.13 -13.44
CA GLU A 35 18.73 7.05 -12.87
C GLU A 35 20.23 7.14 -13.23
N LYS A 36 20.66 8.21 -13.93
CA LYS A 36 22.05 8.42 -14.38
C LYS A 36 22.61 7.28 -15.24
N LEU A 37 21.75 6.59 -15.99
CA LEU A 37 22.15 5.47 -16.85
C LEU A 37 22.66 5.94 -18.21
N THR A 38 23.67 5.23 -18.73
CA THR A 38 24.04 5.32 -20.14
C THR A 38 22.97 4.66 -21.02
N GLN A 39 22.93 5.02 -22.31
CA GLN A 39 22.01 4.35 -23.25
C GLN A 39 22.26 2.84 -23.37
N GLN A 40 23.51 2.40 -23.14
CA GLN A 40 23.84 0.97 -23.12
C GLN A 40 23.22 0.29 -21.91
N GLN A 41 23.49 0.80 -20.70
CA GLN A 41 22.95 0.24 -19.45
C GLN A 41 21.41 0.21 -19.44
N PHE A 42 20.79 1.26 -19.94
CA PHE A 42 19.33 1.29 -20.03
C PHE A 42 18.77 0.28 -21.04
N ALA A 43 19.48 0.06 -22.16
CA ALA A 43 19.12 -0.98 -23.11
C ALA A 43 19.28 -2.38 -22.50
N ASP A 44 20.33 -2.59 -21.70
CA ASP A 44 20.60 -3.84 -21.01
C ASP A 44 19.51 -4.16 -19.98
N HIS A 45 19.06 -3.17 -19.20
CA HIS A 45 17.93 -3.32 -18.27
C HIS A 45 16.63 -3.73 -18.99
N LEU A 46 16.35 -3.13 -20.15
CA LEU A 46 15.16 -3.44 -20.94
C LEU A 46 15.32 -4.68 -21.84
N GLN A 47 16.53 -5.28 -21.86
CA GLN A 47 16.92 -6.39 -22.74
C GLN A 47 16.68 -6.09 -24.22
N ILE A 48 17.11 -4.91 -24.68
CA ILE A 48 17.03 -4.49 -26.08
C ILE A 48 18.39 -3.99 -26.59
N LYS A 49 18.51 -3.80 -27.90
CA LYS A 49 19.75 -3.25 -28.49
C LYS A 49 19.90 -1.77 -28.14
N ARG A 50 21.11 -1.33 -27.76
CA ARG A 50 21.45 0.09 -27.50
C ARG A 50 21.00 1.04 -28.60
N SER A 51 21.11 0.64 -29.86
CA SER A 51 20.71 1.45 -31.01
C SER A 51 19.23 1.82 -31.01
N LEU A 52 18.36 1.00 -30.40
CA LEU A 52 16.94 1.27 -30.27
C LEU A 52 16.66 2.39 -29.27
N ILE A 53 17.35 2.40 -28.12
CA ILE A 53 17.21 3.49 -27.14
C ILE A 53 17.54 4.85 -27.76
N GLY A 54 18.66 4.93 -28.50
CA GLY A 54 19.01 6.17 -29.21
C GLY A 54 17.95 6.57 -30.25
N ALA A 55 17.40 5.60 -30.99
CA ALA A 55 16.33 5.87 -31.95
C ALA A 55 15.02 6.35 -31.29
N TYR A 56 14.71 5.86 -30.10
CA TYR A 56 13.53 6.29 -29.33
C TYR A 56 13.72 7.69 -28.76
N GLU A 57 14.87 7.99 -28.14
CA GLU A 57 15.18 9.31 -27.54
C GLU A 57 15.30 10.44 -28.57
N GLU A 58 15.60 10.11 -29.82
CA GLU A 58 15.68 11.05 -30.95
C GLU A 58 14.37 11.12 -31.75
N GLY A 59 13.36 10.32 -31.40
CA GLY A 59 12.09 10.27 -32.11
C GLY A 59 12.16 9.65 -33.51
N ARG A 60 13.26 8.98 -33.87
CA ARG A 60 13.42 8.27 -35.15
C ARG A 60 12.64 6.96 -35.21
N ALA A 61 12.31 6.39 -34.06
CA ALA A 61 11.49 5.19 -33.95
C ALA A 61 10.54 5.30 -32.75
N LYS A 62 9.43 4.57 -32.79
CA LYS A 62 8.53 4.41 -31.64
C LYS A 62 8.79 3.05 -30.96
N PRO A 63 8.86 2.99 -29.63
CA PRO A 63 8.98 1.71 -28.93
C PRO A 63 7.70 0.88 -29.13
N PRO A 64 7.81 -0.44 -29.38
CA PRO A 64 6.64 -1.32 -29.40
C PRO A 64 6.06 -1.44 -27.99
N ILE A 65 4.79 -1.86 -27.90
CA ILE A 65 4.08 -1.92 -26.61
C ILE A 65 4.78 -2.78 -25.56
N ALA A 66 5.41 -3.88 -25.97
CA ALA A 66 6.18 -4.74 -25.09
C ALA A 66 7.38 -4.01 -24.45
N VAL A 67 8.02 -3.10 -25.18
CA VAL A 67 9.14 -2.29 -24.64
C VAL A 67 8.60 -1.19 -23.74
N MET A 68 7.46 -0.57 -24.08
CA MET A 68 6.81 0.41 -23.22
C MET A 68 6.37 -0.23 -21.89
N GLN A 69 5.85 -1.45 -21.90
CA GLN A 69 5.52 -2.20 -20.68
C GLN A 69 6.75 -2.43 -19.80
N LYS A 70 7.88 -2.86 -20.37
CA LYS A 70 9.14 -3.00 -19.61
C LYS A 70 9.61 -1.68 -18.98
N MET A 71 9.45 -0.56 -19.69
CA MET A 71 9.79 0.76 -19.15
C MET A 71 8.88 1.13 -17.98
N VAL A 72 7.57 0.96 -18.17
CA VAL A 72 6.52 1.21 -17.16
C VAL A 72 6.75 0.38 -15.91
N ASP A 73 7.09 -0.91 -16.06
CA ASP A 73 7.42 -1.81 -14.95
C ASP A 73 8.73 -1.40 -14.24
N HIS A 74 9.77 -1.05 -15.01
CA HIS A 74 11.08 -0.65 -14.46
C HIS A 74 10.99 0.64 -13.63
N PHE A 75 10.28 1.65 -14.14
CA PHE A 75 10.15 2.95 -13.46
C PHE A 75 8.93 3.01 -12.54
N ASN A 76 8.11 1.96 -12.50
CA ASN A 76 6.86 1.86 -11.73
C ASN A 76 5.91 3.05 -11.97
N ILE A 77 5.74 3.42 -13.24
CA ILE A 77 4.82 4.45 -13.74
C ILE A 77 3.71 3.78 -14.57
N SER A 78 2.69 4.51 -14.98
CA SER A 78 1.68 4.04 -15.93
C SER A 78 2.06 4.32 -17.39
N ILE A 79 1.47 3.56 -18.32
CA ILE A 79 1.62 3.82 -19.77
C ILE A 79 1.09 5.22 -20.12
N ASP A 80 0.04 5.67 -19.45
CA ASP A 80 -0.55 6.99 -19.69
C ASP A 80 0.42 8.11 -19.29
N GLU A 81 1.04 8.02 -18.11
CA GLU A 81 2.07 8.95 -17.67
C GLU A 81 3.26 8.97 -18.63
N LEU A 82 3.70 7.79 -19.10
CA LEU A 82 4.81 7.69 -20.05
C LEU A 82 4.51 8.43 -21.37
N ILE A 83 3.26 8.51 -21.81
CA ILE A 83 2.90 9.05 -23.13
C ILE A 83 2.35 10.48 -23.05
N ASN A 84 1.51 10.78 -22.07
CA ASN A 84 0.65 11.96 -22.05
C ASN A 84 1.10 13.03 -21.03
N SER A 85 2.05 12.72 -20.14
CA SER A 85 2.54 13.65 -19.11
C SER A 85 3.92 14.21 -19.45
N ASP A 86 4.12 15.52 -19.28
CA ASP A 86 5.45 16.15 -19.37
C ASP A 86 6.23 15.93 -18.07
N MET A 87 7.05 14.88 -18.02
CA MET A 87 7.83 14.53 -16.83
C MET A 87 9.02 15.47 -16.56
N GLU A 88 9.38 16.34 -17.51
CA GLU A 88 10.45 17.32 -17.32
C GLU A 88 9.92 18.61 -16.70
N ALA A 89 8.73 19.05 -17.11
CA ALA A 89 8.05 20.23 -16.55
C ALA A 89 7.37 19.93 -15.20
N ASN A 90 6.81 18.73 -15.06
CA ASN A 90 6.27 18.21 -13.80
C ASN A 90 7.11 16.99 -13.40
N PRO A 91 8.35 17.19 -12.90
CA PRO A 91 9.15 16.11 -12.39
C PRO A 91 8.32 15.36 -11.35
N ILE A 92 8.18 14.05 -11.55
CA ILE A 92 7.49 13.16 -10.62
C ILE A 92 8.17 13.38 -9.27
N SER A 93 7.47 14.06 -8.36
CA SER A 93 7.96 14.46 -7.05
C SER A 93 8.20 13.22 -6.21
N GLY A 94 9.38 12.61 -6.36
CA GLY A 94 9.73 11.39 -5.66
C GLY A 94 9.04 10.16 -6.23
N HIS A 95 9.79 9.06 -6.28
CA HIS A 95 9.26 7.72 -6.49
C HIS A 95 8.34 7.33 -5.32
N GLU A 96 7.14 7.91 -5.25
CA GLU A 96 6.06 7.29 -4.49
C GLU A 96 5.64 6.05 -5.27
N LYS A 97 6.28 4.94 -4.90
CA LYS A 97 5.87 3.56 -5.17
C LYS A 97 4.35 3.55 -5.38
N LYS A 98 3.90 3.26 -6.61
CA LYS A 98 2.56 2.77 -6.98
C LYS A 98 1.58 3.12 -5.88
N GLN A 99 1.00 4.33 -5.95
CA GLN A 99 0.00 4.88 -5.02
C GLN A 99 -0.62 3.74 -4.24
N LYS A 100 -0.05 3.42 -3.06
CA LYS A 100 -0.45 2.25 -2.27
C LYS A 100 -1.93 2.48 -2.12
N GLU A 101 -2.78 1.67 -2.77
CA GLU A 101 -4.22 1.87 -2.82
C GLU A 101 -4.60 2.33 -1.43
N LEU A 102 -5.06 3.59 -1.30
CA LEU A 102 -5.23 4.22 -0.01
C LEU A 102 -6.17 3.33 0.78
N GLN A 103 -5.59 2.46 1.61
CA GLN A 103 -6.33 1.42 2.28
C GLN A 103 -6.98 2.12 3.44
N ILE A 104 -8.23 2.52 3.22
CA ILE A 104 -9.03 3.17 4.24
C ILE A 104 -9.17 2.16 5.37
N LEU A 105 -8.66 2.53 6.55
CA LEU A 105 -8.81 1.76 7.77
C LEU A 105 -10.14 2.16 8.42
N PRO A 106 -11.18 1.31 8.40
CA PRO A 106 -12.43 1.61 9.08
C PRO A 106 -12.21 1.59 10.60
N ILE A 107 -12.55 2.70 11.25
CA ILE A 107 -12.64 2.83 12.70
C ILE A 107 -14.10 2.72 13.15
N VAL A 108 -14.32 2.20 14.36
CA VAL A 108 -15.65 2.13 14.96
C VAL A 108 -15.71 3.17 16.07
N VAL A 109 -16.80 3.94 16.14
CA VAL A 109 -17.00 4.99 17.16
C VAL A 109 -18.27 4.74 17.98
N ASP A 110 -18.34 5.35 19.15
CA ASP A 110 -19.57 5.46 19.95
C ASP A 110 -20.43 6.68 19.53
N ASP A 111 -21.59 6.85 20.17
CA ASP A 111 -22.51 7.97 19.89
C ASP A 111 -21.90 9.36 20.19
N ASN A 112 -20.80 9.41 20.95
CA ASN A 112 -20.04 10.63 21.25
C ASN A 112 -18.83 10.80 20.33
N ASN A 113 -18.76 10.04 19.23
CA ASN A 113 -17.67 10.03 18.26
C ASN A 113 -16.29 9.66 18.86
N ARG A 114 -16.28 8.85 19.93
CA ARG A 114 -15.05 8.31 20.51
C ARG A 114 -14.73 6.96 19.90
N GLU A 115 -13.47 6.74 19.54
CA GLU A 115 -13.02 5.47 18.97
C GLU A 115 -13.22 4.31 19.96
N LEU A 116 -13.78 3.21 19.46
CA LEU A 116 -13.96 1.95 20.16
C LEU A 116 -13.00 0.92 19.58
N ILE A 117 -12.53 0.02 20.44
CA ILE A 117 -11.52 -0.97 20.10
C ILE A 117 -12.21 -2.26 19.66
N PRO A 118 -12.13 -2.64 18.37
CA PRO A 118 -12.72 -3.88 17.89
C PRO A 118 -11.88 -5.08 18.33
N ILE A 119 -12.57 -6.18 18.65
CA ILE A 119 -11.98 -7.49 18.91
C ILE A 119 -12.20 -8.35 17.68
N VAL A 120 -11.13 -8.94 17.15
CA VAL A 120 -11.12 -9.83 15.99
C VAL A 120 -10.89 -11.27 16.47
N PRO A 121 -11.94 -12.11 16.58
CA PRO A 121 -11.80 -13.52 16.96
C PRO A 121 -11.12 -14.35 15.87
N VAL A 122 -10.48 -15.46 16.25
CA VAL A 122 -9.83 -16.40 15.30
C VAL A 122 -10.80 -16.87 14.22
N LYS A 123 -12.05 -17.14 14.59
CA LYS A 123 -13.10 -17.59 13.65
C LYS A 123 -13.44 -16.54 12.60
N ALA A 124 -13.24 -15.26 12.92
CA ALA A 124 -13.52 -14.15 12.03
C ALA A 124 -12.33 -13.77 11.15
N SER A 125 -11.12 -14.30 11.39
CA SER A 125 -9.89 -13.88 10.70
C SER A 125 -9.94 -14.04 9.17
N ALA A 126 -10.59 -15.10 8.67
CA ALA A 126 -10.77 -15.30 7.23
C ALA A 126 -11.74 -14.28 6.62
N GLY A 127 -12.85 -13.99 7.30
CA GLY A 127 -13.78 -12.92 6.90
C GLY A 127 -13.15 -11.54 7.01
N TYR A 128 -12.30 -11.34 8.02
CA TYR A 128 -11.58 -10.09 8.25
C TYR A 128 -10.63 -9.75 7.10
N LEU A 129 -9.87 -10.73 6.58
CA LEU A 129 -9.03 -10.51 5.40
C LEU A 129 -9.84 -10.05 4.17
N ASN A 130 -11.03 -10.63 3.96
CA ASN A 130 -11.90 -10.28 2.84
C ASN A 130 -12.67 -8.97 3.06
N GLY A 131 -12.90 -8.60 4.32
CA GLY A 131 -13.69 -7.43 4.75
C GLY A 131 -12.84 -6.31 5.36
N LEU A 132 -11.54 -6.27 5.09
CA LEU A 132 -10.58 -5.28 5.64
C LEU A 132 -11.10 -3.83 5.51
N SER A 133 -11.74 -3.53 4.39
CA SER A 133 -12.28 -2.21 4.06
C SER A 133 -13.81 -2.15 4.12
N ASP A 134 -14.49 -3.19 4.62
CA ASP A 134 -15.95 -3.24 4.76
C ASP A 134 -16.37 -2.69 6.14
N PRO A 135 -16.93 -1.48 6.22
CA PRO A 135 -17.35 -0.90 7.49
C PRO A 135 -18.50 -1.69 8.14
N GLU A 136 -19.35 -2.37 7.37
CA GLU A 136 -20.45 -3.16 7.93
C GLU A 136 -19.93 -4.39 8.66
N PHE A 137 -18.95 -5.08 8.09
CA PHE A 137 -18.31 -6.21 8.74
C PHE A 137 -17.60 -5.77 10.02
N ILE A 138 -16.79 -4.71 9.94
CA ILE A 138 -16.03 -4.18 11.07
C ILE A 138 -16.95 -3.67 12.19
N GLY A 139 -18.08 -3.05 11.83
CA GLY A 139 -19.09 -2.59 12.79
C GLY A 139 -19.82 -3.70 13.55
N LYS A 140 -19.84 -4.93 13.02
CA LYS A 140 -20.43 -6.11 13.68
C LYS A 140 -19.49 -6.80 14.66
N LEU A 141 -18.21 -6.44 14.68
CA LEU A 141 -17.25 -7.02 15.60
C LEU A 141 -17.56 -6.63 17.05
N PRO A 142 -17.34 -7.53 18.03
CA PRO A 142 -17.38 -7.16 19.44
C PRO A 142 -16.38 -6.02 19.68
N ARG A 143 -16.78 -5.03 20.47
CA ARG A 143 -16.00 -3.80 20.70
C ARG A 143 -16.16 -3.29 22.11
N PHE A 144 -15.16 -2.58 22.59
CA PHE A 144 -15.17 -1.98 23.92
C PHE A 144 -14.40 -0.66 23.90
N SER A 145 -14.68 0.21 24.87
CA SER A 145 -13.86 1.38 25.14
C SER A 145 -12.76 1.00 26.13
N MET A 146 -11.54 1.47 25.90
CA MET A 146 -10.45 1.30 26.86
C MET A 146 -10.34 2.56 27.72
N PRO A 147 -10.68 2.50 29.02
CA PRO A 147 -10.67 3.67 29.90
C PRO A 147 -9.26 3.92 30.48
N VAL A 148 -8.23 3.87 29.63
CA VAL A 148 -6.82 4.01 30.04
C VAL A 148 -6.30 5.35 29.49
N PRO A 149 -6.08 6.37 30.34
CA PRO A 149 -5.66 7.71 29.90
C PRO A 149 -4.33 7.75 29.15
N GLU A 150 -3.46 6.77 29.37
CA GLU A 150 -2.14 6.66 28.75
C GLU A 150 -2.20 6.29 27.26
N LEU A 151 -3.36 5.83 26.77
CA LEU A 151 -3.58 5.55 25.36
C LEU A 151 -3.97 6.83 24.64
N SER A 152 -3.16 7.22 23.65
CA SER A 152 -3.46 8.38 22.80
C SER A 152 -4.75 8.16 22.01
N SER A 153 -5.65 9.13 22.05
CA SER A 153 -6.87 9.20 21.23
C SER A 153 -6.62 9.42 19.74
N GLU A 154 -5.37 9.70 19.34
CA GLU A 154 -4.96 9.90 17.94
C GLU A 154 -4.47 8.61 17.29
N ARG A 155 -4.42 7.51 18.04
CA ARG A 155 -3.96 6.21 17.57
C ARG A 155 -5.11 5.23 17.50
N THR A 156 -5.08 4.41 16.46
CA THR A 156 -6.08 3.37 16.25
C THR A 156 -5.63 2.05 16.85
N TYR A 157 -6.55 1.39 17.56
CA TYR A 157 -6.27 0.13 18.25
C TYR A 157 -7.22 -0.99 17.82
N ARG A 158 -6.70 -2.22 17.82
CA ARG A 158 -7.49 -3.46 17.67
C ARG A 158 -6.96 -4.54 18.60
N VAL A 159 -7.86 -5.43 18.99
CA VAL A 159 -7.51 -6.65 19.71
C VAL A 159 -7.67 -7.83 18.78
N PHE A 160 -6.63 -8.67 18.69
CA PHE A 160 -6.65 -9.86 17.84
C PHE A 160 -6.55 -11.12 18.69
N GLN A 161 -7.46 -12.06 18.52
CA GLN A 161 -7.31 -13.37 19.10
C GLN A 161 -6.37 -14.21 18.23
N ILE A 162 -5.32 -14.79 18.84
CA ILE A 162 -4.34 -15.60 18.11
C ILE A 162 -4.65 -17.10 18.22
N LYS A 163 -4.14 -17.86 17.24
CA LYS A 163 -4.20 -19.33 17.21
C LYS A 163 -2.79 -19.91 17.15
N GLY A 164 -2.63 -21.08 17.73
CA GLY A 164 -1.38 -21.84 17.71
C GLY A 164 -0.41 -21.41 18.81
N ASP A 165 0.68 -22.15 18.88
CA ASP A 165 1.72 -22.14 19.90
C ASP A 165 3.06 -21.58 19.38
N SER A 166 3.07 -21.07 18.15
CA SER A 166 4.27 -20.48 17.55
C SER A 166 4.87 -19.30 18.32
N MET A 167 4.13 -18.70 19.24
CA MET A 167 4.58 -17.56 20.07
C MET A 167 4.59 -17.87 21.56
N LEU A 168 4.75 -19.15 21.95
CA LEU A 168 4.99 -19.51 23.35
C LEU A 168 6.15 -18.65 23.92
N PRO A 169 6.00 -18.06 25.12
CA PRO A 169 5.06 -18.43 26.18
C PRO A 169 3.64 -17.83 26.07
N VAL A 170 3.32 -17.06 25.02
CA VAL A 170 1.95 -16.58 24.79
C VAL A 170 1.07 -17.77 24.42
N PRO A 171 0.03 -18.10 25.22
CA PRO A 171 -0.76 -19.30 25.00
C PRO A 171 -1.69 -19.13 23.79
N PRO A 172 -2.03 -20.24 23.09
CA PRO A 172 -3.07 -20.22 22.07
C PRO A 172 -4.39 -19.66 22.60
N GLY A 173 -5.11 -18.89 21.78
CA GLY A 173 -6.40 -18.29 22.18
C GLY A 173 -6.28 -16.98 22.97
N ALA A 174 -5.05 -16.54 23.30
CA ALA A 174 -4.80 -15.23 23.89
C ALA A 174 -5.25 -14.09 22.96
N TYR A 175 -5.54 -12.95 23.56
CA TYR A 175 -5.93 -11.72 22.90
C TYR A 175 -4.76 -10.74 22.93
N ILE A 176 -4.33 -10.27 21.76
CA ILE A 176 -3.20 -9.36 21.60
C ILE A 176 -3.75 -7.97 21.37
N PHE A 177 -3.49 -7.07 22.31
CA PHE A 177 -3.83 -5.66 22.20
C PHE A 177 -2.80 -4.96 21.32
N CYS A 178 -3.26 -4.36 20.22
CA CYS A 178 -2.38 -3.83 19.19
C CYS A 178 -2.72 -2.40 18.77
N GLU A 179 -1.69 -1.69 18.32
CA GLU A 179 -1.75 -0.34 17.76
C GLU A 179 -1.46 -0.38 16.26
N PHE A 180 -2.22 0.35 15.46
CA PHE A 180 -2.03 0.40 14.00
C PHE A 180 -0.67 1.00 13.62
N VAL A 181 -0.04 0.45 12.59
CA VAL A 181 1.23 0.93 12.04
C VAL A 181 1.03 1.27 10.57
N ALA A 182 1.12 2.56 10.24
CA ALA A 182 0.81 3.06 8.90
C ALA A 182 1.87 2.69 7.85
N GLY A 183 3.14 2.65 8.24
CA GLY A 183 4.26 2.43 7.33
C GLY A 183 5.37 1.57 7.89
N LEU A 184 6.22 1.04 7.00
CA LEU A 184 7.36 0.20 7.39
C LEU A 184 8.41 0.95 8.22
N GLY A 185 8.52 2.27 8.05
CA GLY A 185 9.49 3.09 8.81
C GLY A 185 9.24 3.12 10.32
N ASP A 186 8.01 2.81 10.75
CA ASP A 186 7.63 2.75 12.16
C ASP A 186 7.87 1.38 12.80
N LEU A 187 8.31 0.39 12.01
CA LEU A 187 8.70 -0.92 12.50
C LEU A 187 9.98 -0.84 13.32
N LYS A 188 10.03 -1.65 14.38
CA LYS A 188 11.21 -1.81 15.24
C LYS A 188 11.60 -3.28 15.27
N ASN A 189 12.84 -3.55 14.88
CA ASN A 189 13.37 -4.91 14.81
C ASN A 189 13.26 -5.64 16.17
N GLY A 190 12.86 -6.91 16.13
CA GLY A 190 12.72 -7.78 17.29
C GLY A 190 11.48 -7.54 18.16
N GLN A 191 10.63 -6.58 17.78
CA GLN A 191 9.34 -6.38 18.42
C GLN A 191 8.28 -7.30 17.79
N THR A 192 7.23 -7.58 18.56
CA THR A 192 6.12 -8.44 18.13
C THR A 192 5.03 -7.65 17.45
N TYR A 193 4.53 -8.18 16.34
CA TYR A 193 3.47 -7.57 15.53
C TYR A 193 2.43 -8.63 15.13
N ILE A 194 1.20 -8.17 14.96
CA ILE A 194 0.19 -8.86 14.16
C ILE A 194 0.30 -8.33 12.73
N LEU A 195 0.44 -9.23 11.77
CA LEU A 195 0.43 -8.91 10.35
C LEU A 195 -0.78 -9.58 9.71
N ILE A 196 -1.48 -8.84 8.88
CA ILE A 196 -2.55 -9.39 8.04
C ILE A 196 -1.98 -9.54 6.64
N THR A 197 -1.77 -10.78 6.21
CA THR A 197 -1.18 -11.11 4.91
C THR A 197 -2.23 -11.68 3.96
N ARG A 198 -2.05 -11.47 2.66
CA ARG A 198 -2.97 -12.02 1.64
C ARG A 198 -2.98 -13.55 1.59
N ASN A 199 -1.87 -14.20 1.95
CA ASN A 199 -1.70 -15.65 1.82
C ASN A 199 -2.03 -16.41 3.11
N GLU A 200 -1.51 -15.95 4.25
CA GLU A 200 -1.61 -16.66 5.53
C GLU A 200 -2.72 -16.08 6.42
N GLY A 201 -3.27 -14.92 6.04
CA GLY A 201 -4.19 -14.17 6.88
C GLY A 201 -3.47 -13.58 8.08
N LEU A 202 -4.02 -13.79 9.27
CA LEU A 202 -3.54 -13.22 10.52
C LEU A 202 -2.36 -14.02 11.08
N VAL A 203 -1.21 -13.36 11.24
CA VAL A 203 0.00 -13.95 11.84
C VAL A 203 0.54 -13.09 12.98
N TYR A 204 0.94 -13.73 14.07
CA TYR A 204 1.59 -13.09 15.22
C TYR A 204 3.06 -13.52 15.29
N LYS A 205 4.00 -12.60 15.10
CA LYS A 205 5.44 -12.89 14.99
C LYS A 205 6.31 -11.74 15.49
N ARG A 206 7.57 -12.00 15.82
CA ARG A 206 8.61 -10.96 15.85
C ARG A 206 8.98 -10.58 14.44
N VAL A 207 9.13 -9.28 14.20
CA VAL A 207 9.43 -8.73 12.87
C VAL A 207 10.82 -8.12 12.86
N TYR A 208 11.57 -8.42 11.80
CA TYR A 208 12.84 -7.78 11.48
C TYR A 208 12.79 -7.27 10.04
N LEU A 209 13.19 -6.03 9.84
CA LEU A 209 13.45 -5.48 8.51
C LEU A 209 14.66 -6.21 7.92
N ASN A 210 14.45 -6.94 6.83
CA ASN A 210 15.51 -7.65 6.13
C ASN A 210 16.05 -6.80 4.98
N ASP A 211 15.17 -6.37 4.08
CA ASP A 211 15.43 -5.42 3.00
C ASP A 211 14.21 -4.51 2.76
N GLU A 212 14.24 -3.63 1.75
CA GLU A 212 13.13 -2.69 1.47
C GLU A 212 11.82 -3.38 1.04
N ASN A 213 11.88 -4.64 0.62
CA ASN A 213 10.78 -5.39 0.04
C ASN A 213 10.40 -6.64 0.84
N HIS A 214 11.19 -7.05 1.85
CA HIS A 214 10.94 -8.24 2.65
C HIS A 214 11.08 -7.98 4.16
N LEU A 215 10.16 -8.56 4.91
CA LEU A 215 10.23 -8.68 6.36
C LEU A 215 10.58 -10.12 6.75
N LEU A 216 11.51 -10.27 7.69
CA LEU A 216 11.80 -11.56 8.32
C LEU A 216 10.89 -11.74 9.54
N LEU A 217 10.10 -12.81 9.52
CA LEU A 217 9.19 -13.19 10.60
C LEU A 217 9.81 -14.30 11.44
N VAL A 218 9.89 -14.08 12.75
CA VAL A 218 10.51 -14.98 13.71
C VAL A 218 9.49 -15.35 14.79
N SER A 219 9.39 -16.65 15.06
CA SER A 219 8.59 -17.20 16.16
C SER A 219 9.35 -17.18 17.47
N ASP A 220 8.66 -16.97 18.59
CA ASP A 220 9.27 -17.15 19.92
C ASP A 220 9.44 -18.63 20.28
N ASN A 221 8.54 -19.48 19.77
CA ASN A 221 8.74 -20.92 19.82
C ASN A 221 9.78 -21.35 18.78
N LYS A 222 10.92 -21.89 19.26
CA LYS A 222 12.07 -22.30 18.47
C LYS A 222 11.81 -23.48 17.52
N GLU A 223 10.71 -24.20 17.70
CA GLU A 223 10.30 -25.27 16.79
C GLU A 223 9.87 -24.74 15.41
N TYR A 224 9.57 -23.44 15.32
CA TYR A 224 9.15 -22.78 14.10
C TYR A 224 10.32 -22.02 13.47
N SER A 225 10.72 -22.43 12.26
CA SER A 225 11.77 -21.76 11.50
C SER A 225 11.34 -20.33 11.08
N PRO A 226 12.26 -19.35 11.13
CA PRO A 226 12.04 -18.04 10.54
C PRO A 226 11.77 -18.10 9.04
N TYR A 227 10.96 -17.16 8.53
CA TYR A 227 10.65 -17.06 7.10
C TYR A 227 10.47 -15.61 6.65
N ASN A 228 10.67 -15.34 5.36
CA ASN A 228 10.50 -14.02 4.77
C ASN A 228 9.09 -13.85 4.21
N VAL A 229 8.55 -12.64 4.35
CA VAL A 229 7.29 -12.21 3.73
C VAL A 229 7.53 -10.95 2.93
N ALA A 230 7.09 -10.95 1.67
CA ALA A 230 7.16 -9.78 0.82
C ALA A 230 6.20 -8.68 1.32
N VAL A 231 6.68 -7.44 1.36
CA VAL A 231 5.92 -6.27 1.83
C VAL A 231 4.61 -6.08 1.08
N GLU A 232 4.60 -6.36 -0.22
CA GLU A 232 3.40 -6.26 -1.07
C GLU A 232 2.27 -7.23 -0.68
N MET A 233 2.61 -8.30 0.04
CA MET A 233 1.64 -9.30 0.53
C MET A 233 1.02 -8.89 1.87
N ILE A 234 1.51 -7.83 2.51
CA ILE A 234 1.06 -7.36 3.81
C ILE A 234 -0.03 -6.30 3.60
N CYS A 235 -1.24 -6.60 4.05
CA CYS A 235 -2.37 -5.68 4.05
C CYS A 235 -2.30 -4.72 5.24
N GLU A 236 -2.15 -5.24 6.46
CA GLU A 236 -2.11 -4.41 7.68
C GLU A 236 -0.98 -4.84 8.61
N ILE A 237 -0.47 -3.88 9.37
CA ILE A 237 0.58 -4.07 10.37
C ILE A 237 0.07 -3.48 11.69
N TRP A 238 0.12 -4.28 12.75
CA TRP A 238 -0.33 -3.89 14.07
C TRP A 238 0.74 -4.22 15.11
N LYS A 239 1.22 -3.21 15.82
CA LYS A 239 2.24 -3.39 16.87
C LYS A 239 1.58 -3.92 18.14
N ALA A 240 2.06 -5.06 18.64
CA ALA A 240 1.56 -5.58 19.90
C ALA A 240 2.04 -4.70 21.07
N ARG A 241 1.10 -4.33 21.93
CA ARG A 241 1.31 -3.49 23.12
C ARG A 241 1.00 -4.24 24.42
N GLY A 242 0.15 -5.26 24.36
CA GLY A 242 -0.19 -6.08 25.51
C GLY A 242 -0.75 -7.43 25.10
N VAL A 243 -0.76 -8.34 26.06
CA VAL A 243 -1.32 -9.70 25.93
C VAL A 243 -2.32 -9.90 27.05
N LEU A 244 -3.51 -10.35 26.69
CA LEU A 244 -4.54 -10.78 27.62
C LEU A 244 -4.77 -12.28 27.41
N SER A 245 -4.54 -13.07 28.44
CA SER A 245 -4.85 -14.49 28.48
C SER A 245 -5.69 -14.79 29.70
N PHE A 246 -6.67 -15.65 29.55
CA PHE A 246 -7.46 -16.17 30.66
C PHE A 246 -6.72 -17.38 31.25
N LEU A 247 -6.62 -17.43 32.57
CA LEU A 247 -6.09 -18.59 33.25
C LEU A 247 -7.10 -19.73 33.10
N ALA A 248 -6.61 -20.96 32.88
CA ALA A 248 -7.46 -22.14 32.97
C ALA A 248 -7.88 -22.31 34.44
N ASP A 249 -9.17 -22.58 34.67
CA ASP A 249 -9.71 -22.93 35.98
C ASP A 249 -9.12 -24.25 36.50
#